data_AF-A0A1X2BWG2-F1
#
_entry.id   AF-A0A1X2BWG2-F1
#
_cell.length_a   1.000
_cell.length_b   1.000
_cell.length_c   1.000
_cell.angle_alpha   90.00
_cell.angle_beta   90.00
_cell.angle_gamma   90.00
#
_symmetry.space_group_name_H-M   'P 1'
#
loop_
_entity.id
_entity.type
_entity.pdbx_description
1 polymer ?
#
loop_
_entity_poly.entity_id
_entity_poly.type
_entity_poly.pdbx_seq_one_letter_code
_entity_poly.pdbx_strand_id
1 'polypeptide(L)'
;MSAWRPAPVFQTYQALTPMLDGLNGKSPAKGPQFVLSRSSAASPATGLDGRLGVQESLKYSRALLCNYILSGIEDRWALFTRTGPHGGPLTKLSEIPVQEREAIKVPVPCGPDKGVLMGIDLDLSVKDLLFQGEVLPLTTLTLVVDGVTYRLIAKNAAEPFLVSTPASVAGTNLQIHAQRIGVGRSINLDQPFATARLRFYEMPVGP
;
A
#
# COMPACT_ATOMS: atom_id res chain seq x y z
N MET A 1 -4.95 -17.54 -32.51
CA MET A 1 -5.95 -17.33 -31.43
C MET A 1 -5.19 -17.12 -30.13
N SER A 2 -5.10 -15.89 -29.62
CA SER A 2 -4.51 -15.66 -28.28
C SER A 2 -5.51 -16.08 -27.22
N ALA A 3 -5.18 -17.12 -26.47
CA ALA A 3 -5.96 -17.55 -25.31
C ALA A 3 -5.90 -16.46 -24.23
N TRP A 4 -7.07 -16.05 -23.71
CA TRP A 4 -7.20 -15.19 -22.54
C TRP A 4 -6.43 -15.82 -21.36
N ARG A 5 -5.36 -15.16 -20.91
CA ARG A 5 -4.53 -15.56 -19.76
C ARG A 5 -4.52 -14.44 -18.73
N PRO A 6 -5.55 -14.33 -17.87
CA PRO A 6 -5.60 -13.30 -16.85
C PRO A 6 -4.43 -13.52 -15.88
N ALA A 7 -3.83 -12.43 -15.40
CA ALA A 7 -2.82 -12.55 -14.35
C ALA A 7 -3.45 -13.30 -13.16
N PRO A 8 -2.84 -14.38 -12.67
CA PRO A 8 -3.27 -14.98 -11.41
C PRO A 8 -2.85 -14.01 -10.31
N VAL A 9 -3.73 -13.06 -10.02
CA VAL A 9 -3.68 -12.32 -8.78
C VAL A 9 -4.39 -13.23 -7.79
N PHE A 10 -3.63 -13.87 -6.91
CA PHE A 10 -4.22 -14.56 -5.78
C PHE A 10 -4.82 -13.46 -4.91
N GLN A 11 -6.12 -13.21 -5.14
CA GLN A 11 -7.02 -12.46 -4.27
C GLN A 11 -6.29 -11.37 -3.47
N THR A 12 -6.14 -10.16 -4.02
CA THR A 12 -5.44 -9.06 -3.31
C THR A 12 -5.95 -8.84 -1.89
N TYR A 13 -7.21 -9.20 -1.64
CA TYR A 13 -7.88 -9.19 -0.34
C TYR A 13 -7.40 -10.25 0.67
N GLN A 14 -6.58 -11.24 0.26
CA GLN A 14 -6.02 -12.30 1.14
C GLN A 14 -4.49 -12.27 1.26
N ALA A 15 -3.79 -11.29 0.69
CA ALA A 15 -2.34 -11.14 0.81
C ALA A 15 -1.92 -10.63 2.21
N LEU A 16 -2.27 -11.39 3.25
CA LEU A 16 -2.10 -11.03 4.67
C LEU A 16 -0.70 -11.31 5.21
N THR A 17 0.20 -11.85 4.38
CA THR A 17 1.59 -12.16 4.76
C THR A 17 2.57 -11.67 3.69
N PRO A 18 3.83 -11.33 4.07
CA PRO A 18 4.86 -10.92 3.12
C PRO A 18 5.17 -11.95 2.03
N MET A 19 4.94 -13.24 2.33
CA MET A 19 5.07 -14.34 1.36
C MET A 19 4.00 -14.29 0.29
N LEU A 20 2.72 -14.14 0.68
CA LEU A 20 1.60 -14.05 -0.26
C LEU A 20 1.67 -12.77 -1.09
N ASP A 21 2.02 -11.65 -0.46
CA ASP A 21 2.27 -10.39 -1.17
C ASP A 21 3.47 -10.53 -2.12
N GLY A 22 4.51 -11.26 -1.72
CA GLY A 22 5.66 -11.59 -2.58
C GLY A 22 5.28 -12.42 -3.82
N LEU A 23 4.33 -13.35 -3.70
CA LEU A 23 3.81 -14.09 -4.85
C LEU A 23 3.01 -13.18 -5.79
N ASN A 24 2.15 -12.31 -5.23
CA ASN A 24 1.42 -11.32 -6.02
C ASN A 24 2.35 -10.32 -6.71
N GLY A 25 3.46 -9.92 -6.09
CA GLY A 25 4.47 -9.03 -6.68
C GLY A 25 5.28 -9.66 -7.81
N LYS A 26 5.41 -10.99 -7.87
CA LYS A 26 6.10 -11.71 -8.95
C LYS A 26 5.23 -11.83 -10.22
N SER A 27 3.90 -11.79 -10.08
CA SER A 27 2.98 -11.91 -11.21
C SER A 27 3.16 -10.80 -12.25
N PRO A 28 3.29 -9.50 -11.91
CA PRO A 28 3.47 -8.44 -12.91
C PRO A 28 4.83 -8.46 -13.61
N ALA A 29 5.91 -8.90 -12.94
CA ALA A 29 7.28 -8.89 -13.48
C ALA A 29 7.49 -9.88 -14.66
N LYS A 30 6.69 -10.96 -14.73
CA LYS A 30 6.53 -11.84 -15.91
C LYS A 30 5.09 -11.84 -16.42
N GLY A 31 4.37 -10.76 -16.13
CA GLY A 31 2.92 -10.68 -16.24
C GLY A 31 2.38 -10.52 -17.66
N PRO A 32 1.05 -10.51 -17.80
CA PRO A 32 0.40 -10.37 -19.10
C PRO A 32 0.78 -9.06 -19.79
N GLN A 33 0.58 -8.99 -21.10
CA GLN A 33 0.78 -7.74 -21.85
C GLN A 33 -0.16 -6.62 -21.37
N PHE A 34 -1.33 -7.00 -20.85
CA PHE A 34 -2.38 -6.09 -20.42
C PHE A 34 -2.90 -6.48 -19.04
N VAL A 35 -3.11 -5.49 -18.19
CA VAL A 35 -3.81 -5.64 -16.91
C VAL A 35 -5.02 -4.71 -16.95
N LEU A 36 -6.20 -5.28 -16.72
CA LEU A 36 -7.42 -4.50 -16.56
C LEU A 36 -7.73 -4.38 -15.07
N SER A 37 -7.90 -3.16 -14.58
CA SER A 37 -8.23 -2.89 -13.18
C SER A 37 -9.52 -2.07 -13.10
N ARG A 38 -10.50 -2.56 -12.34
CA ARG A 38 -11.74 -1.81 -12.12
C ARG A 38 -11.47 -0.72 -11.08
N SER A 39 -11.54 0.55 -11.48
CA SER A 39 -11.38 1.69 -10.58
C SER A 39 -12.44 1.67 -9.48
N SER A 40 -11.99 1.87 -8.25
CA SER A 40 -12.84 2.06 -7.08
C SER A 40 -13.63 3.35 -7.21
N ALA A 41 -14.82 3.39 -6.61
CA ALA A 41 -15.59 4.61 -6.47
C ALA A 41 -15.00 5.55 -5.39
N ALA A 42 -14.17 5.02 -4.50
CA ALA A 42 -13.45 5.78 -3.48
C ALA A 42 -12.07 6.22 -4.01
N SER A 43 -11.63 7.41 -3.61
CA SER A 43 -10.30 7.94 -3.90
C SER A 43 -9.71 8.56 -2.61
N PRO A 44 -8.63 8.00 -2.03
CA PRO A 44 -7.92 6.79 -2.47
C PRO A 44 -8.81 5.53 -2.46
N ALA A 45 -8.45 4.52 -3.25
CA ALA A 45 -9.19 3.27 -3.29
C ALA A 45 -9.19 2.59 -1.91
N THR A 46 -10.34 2.03 -1.52
CA THR A 46 -10.51 1.24 -0.30
C THR A 46 -10.82 -0.21 -0.65
N GLY A 47 -10.13 -1.13 0.02
CA GLY A 47 -10.33 -2.57 -0.07
C GLY A 47 -11.64 -3.05 0.53
N LEU A 48 -12.04 -4.27 0.20
CA LEU A 48 -13.28 -4.88 0.71
C LEU A 48 -13.24 -5.10 2.24
N ASP A 49 -12.05 -5.21 2.82
CA ASP A 49 -11.86 -5.40 4.27
C ASP A 49 -11.47 -4.11 5.00
N GLY A 50 -11.68 -2.94 4.36
CA GLY A 50 -11.41 -1.62 4.94
C GLY A 50 -9.94 -1.22 4.96
N ARG A 51 -9.05 -1.98 4.29
CA ARG A 51 -7.66 -1.58 4.08
C ARG A 51 -7.55 -0.53 2.97
N LEU A 52 -6.48 0.25 3.01
CA LEU A 52 -6.12 1.13 1.91
C LEU A 52 -5.79 0.29 0.66
N GLY A 53 -6.31 0.66 -0.51
CA GLY A 53 -6.22 -0.16 -1.74
C GLY A 53 -4.77 -0.49 -2.12
N VAL A 54 -3.87 0.49 -2.06
CA VAL A 54 -2.43 0.30 -2.32
C VAL A 54 -1.72 -0.54 -1.24
N GLN A 55 -2.35 -0.72 -0.08
CA GLN A 55 -1.86 -1.60 1.01
C GLN A 55 -2.42 -3.03 0.89
N GLU A 56 -3.51 -3.25 0.14
CA GLU A 56 -4.10 -4.59 0.01
C GLU A 56 -3.11 -5.59 -0.58
N SER A 57 -2.33 -5.15 -1.56
CA SER A 57 -1.23 -5.89 -2.15
C SER A 57 -0.10 -4.92 -2.49
N LEU A 58 0.76 -4.67 -1.50
CA LEU A 58 1.84 -3.69 -1.56
C LEU A 58 2.76 -3.93 -2.76
N LYS A 59 3.25 -5.17 -2.90
CA LYS A 59 4.18 -5.53 -3.96
C LYS A 59 3.50 -5.59 -5.32
N TYR A 60 2.23 -5.97 -5.38
CA TYR A 60 1.47 -5.92 -6.64
C TYR A 60 1.31 -4.48 -7.12
N SER A 61 0.88 -3.56 -6.24
CA SER A 61 0.68 -2.15 -6.57
C SER A 61 1.98 -1.50 -7.02
N ARG A 62 3.08 -1.76 -6.30
CA ARG A 62 4.42 -1.33 -6.70
C ARG A 62 4.85 -1.93 -8.04
N ALA A 63 4.65 -3.23 -8.26
CA ALA A 63 5.05 -3.88 -9.49
C ALA A 63 4.21 -3.42 -10.69
N LEU A 64 2.91 -3.14 -10.51
CA LEU A 64 2.06 -2.55 -11.55
C LEU A 64 2.59 -1.15 -11.92
N LEU A 65 2.86 -0.32 -10.91
CA LEU A 65 3.44 1.02 -11.09
C LEU A 65 4.80 0.99 -11.78
N CYS A 66 5.64 -0.01 -11.53
CA CYS A 66 7.02 -0.06 -12.07
C CYS A 66 7.18 -0.81 -13.39
N ASN A 67 6.16 -1.54 -13.88
CA ASN A 67 6.29 -2.40 -15.07
C ASN A 67 5.25 -2.11 -16.16
N TYR A 68 4.25 -1.28 -15.87
CA TYR A 68 3.14 -0.98 -16.76
C TYR A 68 2.90 0.53 -16.81
N ILE A 69 2.43 1.01 -17.96
CA ILE A 69 1.90 2.37 -18.12
C ILE A 69 0.37 2.30 -18.20
N LEU A 70 -0.30 3.37 -17.78
CA LEU A 70 -1.73 3.54 -17.99
C LEU A 70 -1.98 3.91 -19.45
N SER A 71 -2.69 3.05 -20.17
CA SER A 71 -3.03 3.25 -21.59
C SER A 71 -4.37 3.95 -21.78
N GLY A 72 -5.27 3.87 -20.80
CA GLY A 72 -6.56 4.54 -20.83
C GLY A 72 -7.47 4.13 -19.69
N ILE A 73 -8.52 4.94 -19.47
CA ILE A 73 -9.60 4.65 -18.53
C ILE A 73 -10.92 4.83 -19.25
N GLU A 74 -11.78 3.81 -19.21
CA GLU A 74 -13.11 3.81 -19.82
C GLU A 74 -14.10 3.09 -18.90
N ASP A 75 -15.27 3.66 -18.63
CA ASP A 75 -16.33 3.05 -17.80
C ASP A 75 -15.85 2.48 -16.44
N ARG A 76 -14.92 3.19 -15.80
CA ARG A 76 -14.23 2.79 -14.55
C ARG A 76 -13.32 1.56 -14.70
N TRP A 77 -12.82 1.30 -15.89
CA TRP A 77 -11.79 0.31 -16.14
C TRP A 77 -10.52 1.00 -16.60
N ALA A 78 -9.46 0.86 -15.81
CA ALA A 78 -8.12 1.28 -16.17
C ALA A 78 -7.40 0.14 -16.89
N LEU A 79 -6.94 0.40 -18.12
CA LEU A 79 -6.11 -0.50 -18.89
C LEU A 79 -4.64 -0.12 -18.69
N PHE A 80 -3.87 -1.07 -18.17
CA PHE A 80 -2.43 -0.96 -18.04
C PHE A 80 -1.75 -1.82 -19.10
N THR A 81 -0.79 -1.25 -19.83
CA THR A 81 0.03 -1.96 -20.81
C THR A 81 1.44 -2.13 -20.29
N ARG A 82 1.96 -3.35 -20.41
CA ARG A 82 3.31 -3.68 -19.99
C ARG A 82 4.33 -2.99 -20.89
N THR A 83 5.25 -2.23 -20.30
CA THR A 83 6.35 -1.56 -20.99
C THR A 83 7.72 -2.09 -20.60
N GLY A 84 7.80 -2.86 -19.51
CA GLY A 84 9.06 -3.29 -18.92
C GLY A 84 9.41 -2.49 -17.67
N PRO A 85 10.49 -2.87 -16.96
CA PRO A 85 10.85 -2.29 -15.68
C PRO A 85 11.35 -0.86 -15.87
N HIS A 86 10.67 0.08 -15.24
CA HIS A 86 10.98 1.52 -15.32
C HIS A 86 10.90 2.21 -13.93
N GLY A 87 10.46 1.48 -12.91
CA GLY A 87 10.66 1.87 -11.52
C GLY A 87 12.10 1.61 -11.05
N GLY A 88 12.70 2.58 -10.37
CA GLY A 88 14.06 2.44 -9.82
C GLY A 88 14.10 2.07 -8.34
N PRO A 89 15.29 2.16 -7.71
CA PRO A 89 15.48 1.76 -6.31
C PRO A 89 14.78 2.70 -5.32
N LEU A 90 14.45 2.17 -4.15
CA LEU A 90 13.94 2.96 -3.02
C LEU A 90 15.09 3.73 -2.35
N THR A 91 14.97 5.06 -2.33
CA THR A 91 15.90 5.95 -1.63
C THR A 91 15.25 6.42 -0.34
N LYS A 92 15.89 6.17 0.81
CA LYS A 92 15.34 6.61 2.10
C LYS A 92 15.32 8.14 2.17
N LEU A 93 14.16 8.71 2.51
CA LEU A 93 13.98 10.15 2.71
C LEU A 93 14.14 10.52 4.20
N SER A 94 13.38 9.83 5.05
CA SER A 94 13.34 10.14 6.48
C SER A 94 12.85 8.94 7.30
N GLU A 95 13.05 9.04 8.61
CA GLU A 95 12.53 8.11 9.60
C GLU A 95 12.03 8.92 10.80
N ILE A 96 10.79 8.70 11.19
CA ILE A 96 10.10 9.53 12.19
C ILE A 96 9.45 8.60 13.22
N PRO A 97 9.82 8.69 14.52
CA PRO A 97 9.06 8.04 15.56
C PRO A 97 7.69 8.74 15.68
N VAL A 98 6.63 7.97 15.81
CA VAL A 98 5.26 8.48 15.90
C VAL A 98 4.57 7.87 17.10
N GLN A 99 3.85 8.71 17.83
CA GLN A 99 2.96 8.28 18.90
C GLN A 99 1.53 8.07 18.38
N GLU A 100 0.67 7.44 19.18
CA GLU A 100 -0.71 7.21 18.77
C GLU A 100 -1.42 8.54 18.41
N ARG A 101 -2.19 8.54 17.32
CA ARG A 101 -3.00 9.69 16.85
C ARG A 101 -2.19 10.91 16.43
N GLU A 102 -0.87 10.85 16.54
CA GLU A 102 0.01 11.83 15.94
C GLU A 102 -0.02 11.66 14.43
N ALA A 103 -0.35 12.76 13.75
CA ALA A 103 -0.36 12.81 12.29
C ALA A 103 0.92 13.49 11.81
N ILE A 104 1.71 12.76 11.04
CA ILE A 104 2.96 13.21 10.45
C ILE A 104 2.73 13.63 9.00
N LYS A 105 3.41 14.70 8.58
CA LYS A 105 3.34 15.16 7.19
C LYS A 105 4.10 14.19 6.27
N VAL A 106 3.46 13.78 5.19
CA VAL A 106 4.12 12.97 4.15
C VAL A 106 5.09 13.84 3.37
N PRO A 107 6.34 13.39 3.12
CA PRO A 107 7.28 14.11 2.28
C PRO A 107 6.71 14.34 0.88
N VAL A 108 6.93 15.54 0.35
CA VAL A 108 6.55 15.85 -1.04
C VAL A 108 7.58 15.18 -1.97
N PRO A 109 7.14 14.48 -3.03
CA PRO A 109 8.07 13.93 -4.01
C PRO A 109 8.94 15.02 -4.64
N CYS A 110 10.22 14.74 -4.88
CA CYS A 110 11.18 15.70 -5.44
C CYS A 110 10.93 16.05 -6.92
N GLY A 111 10.03 15.32 -7.59
CA GLY A 111 9.70 15.53 -9.00
C GLY A 111 8.40 14.85 -9.42
N PRO A 112 7.91 15.14 -10.64
CA PRO A 112 6.62 14.64 -11.12
C PRO A 112 6.60 13.12 -11.39
N ASP A 113 7.75 12.53 -11.68
CA ASP A 113 7.94 11.10 -11.98
C ASP A 113 8.46 10.33 -10.76
N LYS A 114 8.06 10.75 -9.55
CA LYS A 114 8.47 10.15 -8.29
C LYS A 114 7.25 9.73 -7.47
N GLY A 115 7.32 8.53 -6.91
CA GLY A 115 6.40 8.06 -5.88
C GLY A 115 7.04 8.12 -4.49
N VAL A 116 6.22 8.31 -3.47
CA VAL A 116 6.64 8.20 -2.07
C VAL A 116 6.01 6.95 -1.47
N LEU A 117 6.84 6.15 -0.81
CA LEU A 117 6.43 4.95 -0.09
C LEU A 117 6.70 5.10 1.40
N MET A 118 5.92 4.40 2.21
CA MET A 118 6.06 4.37 3.66
C MET A 118 6.08 2.93 4.16
N GLY A 119 7.08 2.60 4.99
CA GLY A 119 7.07 1.41 5.85
C GLY A 119 6.83 1.81 7.29
N ILE A 120 6.24 0.92 8.08
CA ILE A 120 5.88 1.12 9.48
C ILE A 120 6.50 0.00 10.31
N ASP A 121 7.47 0.34 11.16
CA ASP A 121 7.96 -0.57 12.18
C ASP A 121 7.13 -0.34 13.44
N LEU A 122 6.38 -1.37 13.84
CA LEU A 122 5.52 -1.32 15.02
C LEU A 122 6.32 -1.86 16.22
N ASP A 123 6.49 -1.04 17.26
CA ASP A 123 7.05 -1.50 18.54
C ASP A 123 5.94 -2.19 19.34
N LEU A 124 5.52 -3.38 18.90
CA LEU A 124 4.51 -4.15 19.62
C LEU A 124 5.07 -4.55 20.99
N SER A 125 4.39 -4.14 22.05
CA SER A 125 4.79 -4.50 23.41
C SER A 125 4.64 -6.02 23.59
N VAL A 126 5.51 -6.65 24.38
CA VAL A 126 5.51 -8.11 24.61
C VAL A 126 4.15 -8.62 25.12
N LYS A 127 3.36 -7.76 25.77
CA LYS A 127 1.98 -8.05 26.21
C LYS A 127 0.98 -8.17 25.04
N ASP A 128 1.15 -7.40 23.97
CA ASP A 128 0.33 -7.49 22.76
C ASP A 128 0.57 -8.82 21.99
N LEU A 129 1.76 -9.41 22.14
CA LEU A 129 2.13 -10.71 21.57
C LEU A 129 1.55 -11.91 22.36
N LEU A 130 1.40 -11.77 23.67
CA LEU A 130 0.89 -12.84 24.57
C LEU A 130 -0.59 -13.19 24.36
N PHE A 131 -1.40 -12.29 23.80
CA PHE A 131 -2.82 -12.54 23.51
C PHE A 131 -3.08 -13.14 22.11
N GLN A 132 -2.03 -13.53 21.36
CA GLN A 132 -2.21 -14.14 20.04
C GLN A 132 -2.69 -15.61 20.08
N GLY A 133 -2.82 -16.21 21.28
CA GLY A 133 -3.07 -17.65 21.44
C GLY A 133 -4.50 -18.09 21.73
N GLU A 134 -5.33 -17.32 22.46
CA GLU A 134 -6.58 -17.88 23.03
C GLU A 134 -7.84 -17.01 22.93
N VAL A 135 -7.75 -15.73 22.54
CA VAL A 135 -8.91 -14.84 22.41
C VAL A 135 -8.72 -13.96 21.17
N LEU A 136 -9.81 -13.70 20.42
CA LEU A 136 -9.82 -12.76 19.29
C LEU A 136 -8.99 -11.50 19.62
N PRO A 137 -8.15 -10.98 18.70
CA PRO A 137 -7.31 -9.85 19.00
C PRO A 137 -8.17 -8.67 19.45
N LEU A 138 -8.01 -8.26 20.72
CA LEU A 138 -8.81 -7.23 21.39
C LEU A 138 -8.62 -5.83 20.78
N THR A 139 -7.67 -5.65 19.88
CA THR A 139 -7.43 -4.39 19.17
C THR A 139 -7.10 -4.64 17.70
N THR A 140 -7.65 -3.80 16.82
CA THR A 140 -7.25 -3.77 15.40
C THR A 140 -6.41 -2.53 15.17
N LEU A 141 -5.20 -2.69 14.63
CA LEU A 141 -4.35 -1.56 14.25
C LEU A 141 -4.98 -0.81 13.08
N THR A 142 -4.82 0.51 13.09
CA THR A 142 -5.36 1.39 12.07
C THR A 142 -4.28 2.31 11.50
N LEU A 143 -4.44 2.64 10.23
CA LEU A 143 -3.69 3.65 9.51
C LEU A 143 -4.65 4.82 9.26
N VAL A 144 -4.30 6.02 9.68
CA VAL A 144 -5.08 7.23 9.39
C VAL A 144 -4.40 7.96 8.25
N VAL A 145 -5.10 8.15 7.14
CA VAL A 145 -4.62 8.91 5.98
C VAL A 145 -5.55 10.09 5.78
N ASP A 146 -5.03 11.31 5.91
CA ASP A 146 -5.80 12.55 5.77
C ASP A 146 -7.11 12.57 6.57
N GLY A 147 -7.10 11.97 7.76
CA GLY A 147 -8.25 11.87 8.66
C GLY A 147 -9.17 10.67 8.43
N VAL A 148 -8.96 9.89 7.38
CA VAL A 148 -9.72 8.66 7.09
C VAL A 148 -9.01 7.45 7.69
N THR A 149 -9.75 6.62 8.42
CA THR A 149 -9.22 5.44 9.11
C THR A 149 -9.32 4.20 8.23
N TYR A 150 -8.19 3.54 8.01
CA TYR A 150 -8.05 2.28 7.30
C TYR A 150 -7.55 1.19 8.25
N ARG A 151 -7.92 -0.06 7.97
CA ARG A 151 -7.40 -1.22 8.68
C ARG A 151 -5.91 -1.43 8.35
N LEU A 152 -5.09 -1.71 9.36
CA LEU A 152 -3.67 -2.02 9.21
C LEU A 152 -3.37 -3.48 9.59
N ILE A 153 -2.65 -4.20 8.72
CA ILE A 153 -2.16 -5.55 8.99
C ILE A 153 -0.71 -5.50 9.45
N ALA A 154 -0.47 -5.75 10.74
CA ALA A 154 0.86 -5.67 11.36
C ALA A 154 1.94 -6.44 10.59
N LYS A 155 1.62 -7.65 10.12
CA LYS A 155 2.57 -8.54 9.43
C LYS A 155 3.13 -7.96 8.12
N ASN A 156 2.43 -7.02 7.49
CA ASN A 156 2.86 -6.38 6.25
C ASN A 156 3.29 -4.92 6.46
N ALA A 157 3.14 -4.38 7.68
CA ALA A 157 3.31 -2.96 7.96
C ALA A 157 4.74 -2.47 7.67
N ALA A 158 5.75 -3.31 7.89
CA ALA A 158 7.15 -2.98 7.67
C ALA A 158 7.57 -2.93 6.18
N GLU A 159 6.78 -3.52 5.28
CA GLU A 159 7.02 -3.44 3.84
C GLU A 159 6.53 -2.08 3.31
N PRO A 160 7.35 -1.33 2.54
CA PRO A 160 6.93 -0.03 2.03
C PRO A 160 5.74 -0.11 1.05
N PHE A 161 4.64 0.60 1.33
CA PHE A 161 3.52 0.82 0.40
C PHE A 161 3.46 2.25 -0.09
N LEU A 162 2.76 2.47 -1.21
CA LEU A 162 2.56 3.79 -1.81
C LEU A 162 1.74 4.69 -0.89
N VAL A 163 2.22 5.92 -0.68
CA VAL A 163 1.50 6.99 0.04
C VAL A 163 1.37 8.26 -0.80
N SER A 164 2.20 8.40 -1.84
CA SER A 164 2.00 9.37 -2.91
C SER A 164 2.41 8.74 -4.24
N THR A 165 1.58 8.89 -5.27
CA THR A 165 1.88 8.43 -6.64
C THR A 165 2.04 9.57 -7.63
N PRO A 166 2.77 9.37 -8.73
CA PRO A 166 2.84 10.35 -9.82
C PRO A 166 1.47 10.51 -10.53
N ALA A 167 1.31 11.62 -11.25
CA ALA A 167 0.07 11.91 -11.98
C ALA A 167 -0.22 10.92 -13.12
N SER A 168 0.79 10.16 -13.57
CA SER A 168 0.66 9.15 -14.63
C SER A 168 -0.31 8.01 -14.31
N VAL A 169 -0.70 7.84 -13.04
CA VAL A 169 -1.68 6.83 -12.60
C VAL A 169 -2.96 7.46 -12.01
N ALA A 170 -3.21 8.74 -12.28
CA ALA A 170 -4.45 9.40 -11.90
C ALA A 170 -5.68 8.68 -12.51
N GLY A 171 -6.77 8.62 -11.74
CA GLY A 171 -8.03 7.93 -12.08
C GLY A 171 -8.02 6.41 -11.80
N THR A 172 -6.94 5.87 -11.24
CA THR A 172 -6.78 4.43 -11.01
C THR A 172 -6.77 4.07 -9.52
N ASN A 173 -6.82 2.77 -9.21
CA ASN A 173 -6.67 2.27 -7.83
C ASN A 173 -5.27 2.50 -7.22
N LEU A 174 -4.29 2.89 -8.03
CA LEU A 174 -2.96 3.28 -7.54
C LEU A 174 -2.95 4.72 -7.04
N GLN A 175 -3.91 5.56 -7.46
CA GLN A 175 -3.92 6.98 -7.12
C GLN A 175 -4.01 7.17 -5.60
N ILE A 176 -2.99 7.82 -5.07
CA ILE A 176 -2.95 8.30 -3.69
C ILE A 176 -2.05 9.54 -3.59
N HIS A 177 -2.47 10.52 -2.79
CA HIS A 177 -1.70 11.73 -2.50
C HIS A 177 -1.88 12.10 -1.02
N ALA A 178 -1.44 11.21 -0.13
CA ALA A 178 -1.55 11.42 1.30
C ALA A 178 -0.76 12.67 1.72
N GLN A 179 -1.40 13.58 2.45
CA GLN A 179 -0.71 14.74 3.03
C GLN A 179 -0.25 14.46 4.46
N ARG A 180 -1.05 13.68 5.18
CA ARG A 180 -0.85 13.34 6.59
C ARG A 180 -1.11 11.86 6.82
N ILE A 181 -0.23 11.24 7.60
CA ILE A 181 -0.37 9.84 8.02
C ILE A 181 -0.21 9.73 9.53
N GLY A 182 -1.07 8.92 10.15
CA GLY A 182 -0.95 8.51 11.55
C GLY A 182 -1.19 7.01 11.72
N VAL A 183 -0.80 6.47 12.87
CA VAL A 183 -1.05 5.07 13.27
C VAL A 183 -1.89 5.07 14.55
N GLY A 184 -2.83 4.14 14.65
CA GLY A 184 -3.75 4.03 15.78
C GLY A 184 -4.28 2.61 16.01
N ARG A 185 -5.34 2.51 16.83
CA ARG A 185 -6.07 1.29 17.13
C ARG A 185 -7.56 1.56 17.21
N SER A 186 -8.39 0.57 16.88
CA SER A 186 -9.81 0.55 17.29
C SER A 186 -9.97 -0.27 18.58
N ILE A 187 -10.54 0.36 19.62
CA ILE A 187 -10.83 -0.07 21.02
C ILE A 187 -9.86 0.51 22.08
N ASN A 188 -10.45 1.25 23.03
CA ASN A 188 -9.82 1.93 24.17
C ASN A 188 -9.77 0.97 25.37
N LEU A 189 -8.58 0.43 25.66
CA LEU A 189 -8.22 -0.02 27.01
C LEU A 189 -7.02 0.85 27.42
N ASP A 190 -6.96 1.31 28.67
CA ASP A 190 -5.93 2.20 29.25
C ASP A 190 -4.51 1.58 29.29
N GLN A 191 -4.11 0.84 28.25
CA GLN A 191 -2.79 0.25 28.12
C GLN A 191 -1.81 1.21 27.41
N PRO A 192 -0.55 1.29 27.89
CA PRO A 192 0.48 2.09 27.24
C PRO A 192 0.74 1.60 25.81
N PHE A 193 0.68 2.52 24.85
CA PHE A 193 0.67 2.25 23.41
C PHE A 193 2.02 1.81 22.85
N ALA A 194 1.96 1.00 21.78
CA ALA A 194 3.09 0.76 20.89
C ALA A 194 3.46 2.06 20.18
N THR A 195 4.68 2.53 20.39
CA THR A 195 5.31 3.49 19.49
C THR A 195 5.44 2.85 18.11
N ALA A 196 5.39 3.66 17.07
CA ALA A 196 5.71 3.21 15.73
C ALA A 196 6.81 4.09 15.15
N ARG A 197 7.47 3.58 14.13
CA ARG A 197 8.50 4.30 13.40
C ARG A 197 8.13 4.26 11.92
N LEU A 198 7.89 5.44 11.37
CA LEU A 198 7.55 5.60 9.96
C LEU A 198 8.83 5.83 9.17
N ARG A 199 9.08 4.98 8.17
CA ARG A 199 10.20 5.10 7.24
C ARG A 199 9.67 5.54 5.89
N PHE A 200 10.06 6.73 5.44
CA PHE A 200 9.68 7.26 4.13
C PHE A 200 10.77 7.00 3.09
N TYR A 201 10.33 6.63 1.89
CA TYR A 201 11.18 6.35 0.74
C TYR A 201 10.67 7.08 -0.48
N GLU A 202 11.58 7.50 -1.35
CA GLU A 202 11.25 7.93 -2.70
C GLU A 202 11.62 6.84 -3.70
N MET A 203 10.80 6.69 -4.73
CA MET A 203 11.04 5.78 -5.85
C MET A 203 10.85 6.54 -7.15
N PRO A 204 11.82 6.54 -8.09
CA PRO A 204 11.55 6.99 -9.44
C PRO A 204 10.59 6.05 -10.15
N VAL A 205 9.65 6.66 -10.87
CA VAL A 205 8.63 6.02 -11.71
C VAL A 205 8.53 6.89 -12.97
N GLY A 206 9.49 6.71 -13.88
CA GLY A 206 9.48 7.32 -15.21
C GLY A 206 9.45 6.22 -16.26
N PRO A 207 8.89 6.45 -17.46
CA PRO A 207 8.89 5.48 -18.56
C PRO A 207 10.29 5.07 -19.02
#